data_AF-A0A059X6T0-F1
#
_entry.id   AF-A0A059X6T0-F1
#
_cell.length_a   1.000
_cell.length_b   1.000
_cell.length_c   1.000
_cell.angle_alpha   90.00
_cell.angle_beta   90.00
_cell.angle_gamma   90.00
#
_symmetry.space_group_name_H-M   'P 1'
#
loop_
_entity.id
_entity.type
_entity.pdbx_description
1 polymer ?
#
loop_
_entity_poly.entity_id
_entity_poly.type
_entity_poly.pdbx_seq_one_letter_code
_entity_poly.pdbx_strand_id
1 'polypeptide(L)'
;VSGRLSPTQDRLLIPVGEKLLLSAININCAEPNGEIEVPSSPGNMTFELKDHGKDGDSAYNDGMYTKEWEATQTGRYEFVFPENDKVIVSVYDPSNMGVYVQQEEADFNWRQIEGTALNAEDDWVTPSRPLFHFILAASEKGLI
;
A
#
# COMPACT_ATOMS: atom_id res chain seq x y z
N VAL A 1 13.77 5.63 23.12
CA VAL A 1 13.66 5.18 21.71
C VAL A 1 12.56 5.98 21.08
N SER A 2 12.83 6.62 19.95
CA SER A 2 11.79 7.31 19.19
C SER A 2 11.98 7.08 17.70
N GLY A 3 10.90 6.93 16.94
CA GLY A 3 10.98 6.65 15.52
C GLY A 3 9.62 6.58 14.85
N ARG A 4 9.61 6.76 13.52
CA ARG A 4 8.40 6.70 12.70
C ARG A 4 7.90 5.26 12.56
N LEU A 5 6.59 5.08 12.69
CA LEU A 5 5.88 3.82 12.42
C LEU A 5 5.04 3.91 11.15
N SER A 6 4.38 5.05 10.94
CA SER A 6 3.59 5.34 9.75
C SER A 6 3.77 6.80 9.32
N PRO A 7 3.93 7.08 8.01
CA PRO A 7 3.97 6.12 6.91
C PRO A 7 5.25 5.28 6.87
N THR A 8 5.19 4.05 6.33
CA THR A 8 6.40 3.21 6.20
C THR A 8 7.32 3.71 5.07
N GLN A 9 6.74 4.34 4.04
CA GLN A 9 7.46 4.88 2.88
C GLN A 9 7.88 6.34 3.11
N ASP A 10 9.05 6.72 2.59
CA ASP A 10 9.54 8.11 2.64
C ASP A 10 8.86 9.02 1.61
N ARG A 11 8.20 8.43 0.60
CA ARG A 11 7.54 9.16 -0.48
C ARG A 11 6.19 8.54 -0.77
N LEU A 12 5.14 9.35 -0.66
CA LEU A 12 3.77 8.93 -0.97
C LEU A 12 3.15 9.85 -2.01
N LEU A 13 2.23 9.28 -2.79
CA LEU A 13 1.37 10.00 -3.70
C LEU A 13 -0.08 9.67 -3.30
N ILE A 14 -0.84 10.67 -2.86
CA ILE A 14 -2.22 10.49 -2.39
C ILE A 14 -3.16 11.51 -3.04
N PRO A 15 -4.44 11.17 -3.27
CA PRO A 15 -5.41 12.12 -3.77
C PRO A 15 -5.86 13.12 -2.69
N VAL A 16 -6.36 14.29 -3.11
CA VAL A 16 -7.07 15.22 -2.22
C VAL A 16 -8.29 14.52 -1.59
N GLY A 17 -8.50 14.73 -0.28
CA GLY A 17 -9.56 14.14 0.52
C GLY A 17 -9.17 12.81 1.19
N GLU A 18 -8.02 12.24 0.85
CA GLU A 18 -7.50 11.04 1.51
C GLU A 18 -7.00 11.37 2.93
N LYS A 19 -7.24 10.44 3.87
CA LYS A 19 -6.65 10.50 5.21
C LYS A 19 -5.37 9.69 5.28
N LEU A 20 -4.35 10.26 5.91
CA LEU A 20 -3.08 9.61 6.19
C LEU A 20 -2.85 9.51 7.70
N LEU A 21 -2.53 8.30 8.16
CA LEU A 21 -2.13 8.08 9.55
C LEU A 21 -0.65 8.44 9.73
N LEU A 22 -0.39 9.47 10.54
CA LEU A 22 0.93 9.79 11.06
C LEU A 22 1.09 9.05 12.40
N SER A 23 2.12 8.23 12.53
CA SER A 23 2.36 7.47 13.75
C SER A 23 3.84 7.36 14.05
N ALA A 24 4.20 7.51 15.32
CA ALA A 24 5.55 7.34 15.82
C ALA A 24 5.55 6.69 17.21
N ILE A 25 6.64 6.02 17.52
CA ILE A 25 6.93 5.52 18.87
C ILE A 25 7.75 6.57 19.61
N ASN A 26 7.48 6.77 20.90
CA ASN A 26 8.31 7.61 21.75
C ASN A 26 8.26 7.12 23.20
N ILE A 27 9.17 6.20 23.52
CA ILE A 27 9.24 5.50 24.82
C ILE A 27 10.59 5.77 25.49
N ASN A 28 10.54 6.07 26.78
CA ASN A 28 11.70 6.08 27.68
C ASN A 28 11.57 4.93 28.69
N CYS A 29 12.40 3.89 28.57
CA CYS A 29 12.47 2.77 29.53
C CYS A 29 11.11 2.17 29.94
N ALA A 30 10.22 1.94 28.96
CA ALA A 30 8.85 1.41 29.09
C ALA A 30 7.78 2.42 29.57
N GLU A 31 8.08 3.71 29.61
CA GLU A 31 7.09 4.78 29.83
C GLU A 31 6.98 5.72 28.60
N PRO A 32 5.80 6.26 28.28
CA PRO A 32 5.63 7.24 27.22
C PRO A 32 6.45 8.51 27.48
N ASN A 33 7.05 9.10 26.45
CA ASN A 33 8.01 10.21 26.58
C ASN A 33 7.50 11.54 26.01
N GLY A 34 6.32 11.98 26.46
CA GLY A 34 5.73 13.26 26.05
C GLY A 34 5.25 13.29 24.60
N GLU A 35 4.56 14.37 24.23
CA GLU A 35 3.96 14.54 22.89
C GLU A 35 5.03 14.75 21.81
N ILE A 36 4.72 14.29 20.59
CA ILE A 36 5.61 14.42 19.42
C ILE A 36 5.07 15.51 18.51
N GLU A 37 5.91 16.48 18.17
CA GLU A 37 5.61 17.51 17.19
C GLU A 37 6.18 17.13 15.82
N VAL A 38 5.30 17.00 14.82
CA VAL A 38 5.68 16.77 13.43
C VAL A 38 5.43 18.05 12.62
N PRO A 39 6.45 18.87 12.32
CA PRO A 39 6.29 20.03 11.48
C PRO A 39 6.00 19.60 10.03
N SER A 40 5.17 20.40 9.36
CA SER A 40 4.82 20.23 7.96
C SER A 40 5.13 21.48 7.12
N SER A 41 5.55 21.26 5.88
CA SER A 41 5.76 22.31 4.87
C SER A 41 5.16 21.90 3.53
N PRO A 42 4.40 22.75 2.83
CA PRO A 42 4.13 24.16 3.10
C PRO A 42 3.08 24.38 4.19
N GLY A 43 3.17 25.51 4.91
CA GLY A 43 2.17 25.96 5.89
C GLY A 43 2.68 26.19 7.32
N ASN A 44 3.91 25.78 7.64
CA ASN A 44 4.50 25.88 8.99
C ASN A 44 3.55 25.35 10.08
N MET A 45 2.77 24.32 9.77
CA MET A 45 1.84 23.72 10.72
C MET A 45 2.56 22.61 11.46
N THR A 46 2.38 22.55 12.76
CA THR A 46 2.92 21.48 13.60
C THR A 46 1.80 20.53 13.98
N PHE A 47 1.99 19.24 13.72
CA PHE A 47 1.07 18.19 14.08
C PHE A 47 1.54 17.53 15.37
N GLU A 48 0.81 17.79 16.45
CA GLU A 48 0.98 17.13 17.75
C GLU A 48 0.37 15.71 17.69
N LEU A 49 1.21 14.67 17.77
CA LEU A 49 0.79 13.27 17.89
C LEU A 49 0.55 12.93 19.36
N LYS A 50 -0.51 12.16 19.64
CA LYS A 50 -0.94 11.83 21.01
C LYS A 50 -1.08 10.32 21.21
N ASP A 51 -0.71 9.89 22.40
CA ASP A 51 -0.96 8.55 22.93
C ASP A 51 -2.19 8.65 23.85
N HIS A 52 -3.36 8.39 23.26
CA HIS A 52 -4.66 8.65 23.87
C HIS A 52 -5.75 7.61 23.55
N GLY A 53 -5.40 6.52 22.85
CA GLY A 53 -6.32 5.48 22.39
C GLY A 53 -7.40 5.96 21.41
N LYS A 54 -7.11 6.98 20.59
CA LYS A 54 -8.02 7.56 19.58
C LYS A 54 -7.25 7.88 18.29
N ASP A 55 -7.93 8.28 17.21
CA ASP A 55 -7.30 8.74 15.95
C ASP A 55 -6.22 7.78 15.42
N GLY A 56 -6.53 6.48 15.44
CA GLY A 56 -5.63 5.41 15.00
C GLY A 56 -4.74 4.80 16.09
N ASP A 57 -4.80 5.31 17.32
CA ASP A 57 -4.12 4.75 18.48
C ASP A 57 -4.96 3.67 19.17
N SER A 58 -4.36 2.52 19.47
CA SER A 58 -5.04 1.33 19.98
C SER A 58 -5.27 1.33 21.49
N ALA A 59 -4.41 2.00 22.27
CA ALA A 59 -4.50 1.99 23.73
C ALA A 59 -3.99 3.31 24.31
N TYR A 60 -4.30 3.57 25.58
CA TYR A 60 -3.79 4.75 26.28
C TYR A 60 -2.46 4.42 26.97
N ASN A 61 -1.46 5.28 26.83
CA ASN A 61 -0.13 5.18 27.41
C ASN A 61 0.67 3.93 27.01
N ASP A 62 0.51 3.44 25.78
CA ASP A 62 1.30 2.31 25.27
C ASP A 62 2.63 2.74 24.60
N GLY A 63 2.84 4.04 24.47
CA GLY A 63 4.02 4.66 23.88
C GLY A 63 3.93 4.87 22.36
N MET A 64 2.79 4.55 21.74
CA MET A 64 2.49 4.86 20.36
C MET A 64 1.69 6.15 20.26
N TYR A 65 2.18 7.06 19.44
CA TYR A 65 1.57 8.38 19.25
C TYR A 65 1.02 8.45 17.83
N THR A 66 -0.25 8.79 17.68
CA THR A 66 -0.90 8.86 16.37
C THR A 66 -1.60 10.19 16.12
N LYS A 67 -1.84 10.46 14.84
CA LYS A 67 -2.75 11.49 14.35
C LYS A 67 -3.19 11.19 12.92
N GLU A 68 -4.46 11.40 12.62
CA GLU A 68 -4.94 11.44 11.25
C GLU A 68 -4.72 12.84 10.64
N TRP A 69 -4.08 12.90 9.48
CA TRP A 69 -3.99 14.10 8.66
C TRP A 69 -4.82 13.90 7.38
N GLU A 70 -5.68 14.87 7.08
CA GLU A 70 -6.49 14.88 5.85
C GLU A 70 -5.86 15.80 4.80
N ALA A 71 -5.65 15.26 3.61
CA ALA A 71 -5.06 15.96 2.48
C ALA A 71 -6.07 16.90 1.80
N THR A 72 -6.30 18.08 2.37
CA THR A 72 -7.34 19.02 1.88
C THR A 72 -6.96 19.82 0.65
N GLN A 73 -5.67 19.94 0.33
CA GLN A 73 -5.17 20.75 -0.79
C GLN A 73 -4.06 20.01 -1.55
N THR A 74 -3.95 20.29 -2.86
CA THR A 74 -2.86 19.76 -3.68
C THR A 74 -1.54 20.42 -3.33
N GLY A 75 -0.44 19.68 -3.48
CA GLY A 75 0.89 20.19 -3.19
C GLY A 75 1.84 19.11 -2.71
N ARG A 76 3.06 19.53 -2.38
CA ARG A 76 4.08 18.65 -1.82
C ARG A 76 4.26 18.99 -0.35
N TYR A 77 3.90 18.07 0.52
CA TYR A 77 4.03 18.18 1.97
C TYR A 77 5.27 17.43 2.45
N GLU A 78 6.06 18.03 3.34
CA GLU A 78 7.18 17.38 4.04
C GLU A 78 6.85 17.30 5.53
N PHE A 79 6.76 16.08 6.07
CA PHE A 79 6.61 15.79 7.50
C PHE A 79 7.95 15.36 8.08
N VAL A 80 8.36 15.97 9.18
CA VAL A 80 9.62 15.62 9.87
C VAL A 80 9.30 14.92 11.19
N PHE A 81 9.61 13.65 11.27
CA PHE A 81 9.50 12.82 12.46
C PHE A 81 10.74 12.97 13.37
N PRO A 82 10.71 12.43 14.59
CA PRO A 82 11.87 12.35 15.47
C PRO A 82 13.11 11.78 14.75
N GLU A 83 14.29 12.16 15.24
CA GLU A 83 15.58 11.79 14.63
C GLU A 83 15.77 12.34 13.20
N ASN A 84 15.01 13.38 12.82
CA ASN A 84 15.06 14.03 11.50
C ASN A 84 14.69 13.07 10.35
N ASP A 85 13.83 12.10 10.64
CA ASP A 85 13.24 11.22 9.63
C ASP A 85 12.17 11.97 8.82
N LYS A 86 12.23 11.91 7.49
CA LYS A 86 11.45 12.78 6.61
C LYS A 86 10.56 11.99 5.68
N VAL A 87 9.29 12.37 5.65
CA VAL A 87 8.29 11.86 4.71
C VAL A 87 7.83 12.97 3.78
N ILE A 88 7.88 12.70 2.48
CA ILE A 88 7.38 13.59 1.44
C ILE A 88 6.07 13.02 0.90
N VAL A 89 4.98 13.76 1.08
CA VAL A 89 3.67 13.40 0.55
C VAL A 89 3.31 14.35 -0.58
N SER A 90 3.12 13.80 -1.77
CA SER A 90 2.60 14.55 -2.93
C SER A 90 1.10 14.35 -3.00
N VAL A 91 0.35 15.43 -2.80
CA VAL A 91 -1.10 15.43 -2.91
C VAL A 91 -1.49 15.91 -4.31
N TYR A 92 -2.21 15.06 -5.03
CA TYR A 92 -2.70 15.37 -6.37
C TYR A 92 -4.22 15.45 -6.39
N ASP A 93 -4.75 16.20 -7.34
CA ASP A 93 -6.20 16.23 -7.59
C ASP A 93 -6.52 15.21 -8.68
N PRO A 94 -7.29 14.14 -8.37
CA PRO A 94 -7.65 13.12 -9.36
C PRO A 94 -8.44 13.69 -10.54
N SER A 95 -9.14 14.82 -10.38
CA SER A 95 -9.88 15.47 -11.48
C SER A 95 -8.94 16.11 -12.51
N ASN A 96 -7.71 16.45 -12.12
CA ASN A 96 -6.71 17.07 -12.99
C ASN A 96 -5.76 16.06 -13.62
N MET A 97 -5.68 14.83 -13.10
CA MET A 97 -4.97 13.76 -13.77
C MET A 97 -5.87 13.24 -14.87
N GLY A 98 -5.55 13.58 -16.13
CA GLY A 98 -6.26 13.12 -17.31
C GLY A 98 -6.63 11.64 -17.16
N VAL A 99 -7.93 11.38 -17.23
CA VAL A 99 -8.55 10.11 -16.86
C VAL A 99 -7.84 8.97 -17.58
N TYR A 100 -7.04 8.18 -16.84
CA TYR A 100 -6.73 6.82 -17.28
C TYR A 100 -8.01 6.02 -17.07
N VAL A 101 -8.91 6.07 -18.05
CA VAL A 101 -10.03 5.14 -18.10
C VAL A 101 -9.40 3.79 -18.40
N GLN A 102 -9.70 2.77 -17.61
CA GLN A 102 -9.55 1.40 -18.07
C GLN A 102 -10.36 1.31 -19.38
N GLN A 103 -9.67 1.21 -20.51
CA GLN A 103 -10.32 0.89 -21.77
C GLN A 103 -10.94 -0.50 -21.57
N GLU A 104 -12.18 -0.71 -22.00
CA GLU A 104 -12.75 -2.06 -22.07
C GLU A 104 -11.76 -2.97 -22.82
N GLU A 105 -11.61 -4.22 -22.36
CA GLU A 105 -10.75 -5.18 -23.06
C GLU A 105 -11.14 -5.19 -24.54
N ALA A 106 -10.15 -4.99 -25.42
CA ALA A 106 -10.39 -5.03 -26.85
C ALA A 106 -10.98 -6.39 -27.23
N ASP A 107 -11.97 -6.40 -28.13
CA ASP A 107 -12.56 -7.64 -28.61
C ASP A 107 -11.48 -8.57 -29.18
N PHE A 108 -11.29 -9.71 -28.52
CA PHE A 108 -10.38 -10.74 -28.98
C PHE A 108 -10.95 -11.41 -30.24
N ASN A 109 -10.45 -10.98 -31.40
CA ASN A 109 -10.73 -11.64 -32.66
C ASN A 109 -9.72 -12.76 -32.91
N TRP A 110 -10.15 -14.00 -32.69
CA TRP A 110 -9.40 -15.16 -33.13
C TRP A 110 -9.40 -15.21 -34.66
N ARG A 111 -8.20 -15.25 -35.25
CA ARG A 111 -8.04 -15.63 -36.65
C ARG A 111 -7.40 -17.00 -36.70
N GLN A 112 -8.00 -17.92 -37.44
CA GLN A 112 -7.35 -19.17 -37.78
C GLN A 112 -6.21 -18.84 -38.76
N ILE A 113 -4.98 -19.16 -38.36
CA ILE A 113 -3.83 -19.05 -39.26
C ILE A 113 -3.74 -20.40 -39.96
N GLU A 114 -4.14 -20.44 -41.22
CA GLU A 114 -3.92 -21.61 -42.08
C GLU A 114 -2.42 -21.77 -42.33
N GLY A 115 -1.90 -22.96 -42.05
CA GLY A 115 -0.50 -23.27 -42.24
C GLY A 115 -0.23 -24.74 -41.93
N THR A 116 0.83 -25.28 -42.53
CA THR A 116 1.33 -26.60 -42.14
C THR A 116 2.06 -26.46 -40.82
N ALA A 117 1.69 -27.26 -39.82
CA ALA A 117 2.45 -27.35 -38.58
C ALA A 117 3.90 -27.71 -38.91
N LEU A 118 4.84 -26.88 -38.48
CA LEU A 118 6.24 -27.28 -38.47
C LEU A 118 6.36 -28.34 -37.38
N ASN A 119 6.76 -29.55 -37.76
CA ASN A 119 7.17 -30.55 -36.77
C ASN A 119 8.42 -30.01 -36.06
N ALA A 120 8.22 -29.30 -34.95
CA ALA A 120 9.29 -29.04 -34.01
C ALA A 120 9.58 -30.36 -33.29
N GLU A 121 10.67 -31.04 -33.66
CA GLU A 121 11.13 -32.30 -33.06
C GLU A 121 11.57 -32.15 -31.58
N ASP A 122 11.28 -31.00 -30.94
CA ASP A 122 11.59 -30.67 -29.55
C ASP A 122 10.37 -30.79 -28.60
N ASP A 123 9.21 -31.26 -29.10
CA ASP A 123 8.02 -31.53 -28.26
C ASP A 123 8.17 -32.82 -27.42
N TRP A 124 9.34 -33.03 -26.80
CA TRP A 124 9.48 -34.03 -25.75
C TRP A 124 9.06 -33.45 -24.41
N VAL A 125 7.79 -33.68 -24.08
CA VAL A 125 7.35 -33.66 -22.69
C VAL A 125 8.03 -34.84 -21.99
N THR A 126 9.11 -34.60 -21.25
CA THR A 126 9.57 -35.56 -20.23
C THR A 126 8.65 -35.45 -19.02
N PRO A 127 7.80 -36.45 -18.72
CA PRO A 127 6.98 -36.40 -17.52
C PRO A 127 7.88 -36.59 -16.30
N SER A 128 8.14 -35.52 -15.55
CA SER A 128 8.75 -35.64 -14.22
C SER A 128 7.72 -36.29 -13.30
N ARG A 129 7.98 -37.52 -12.85
CA ARG A 129 7.16 -38.17 -11.83
C ARG A 129 7.30 -37.42 -10.50
N PRO A 130 6.25 -36.77 -9.95
CA PRO A 130 6.33 -36.30 -8.57
C PRO A 130 6.38 -37.51 -7.63
N LEU A 131 7.22 -37.43 -6.60
CA LEU A 131 7.42 -38.51 -5.60
C LEU A 131 6.22 -38.73 -4.66
N PHE A 132 5.09 -38.05 -4.86
CA PHE A 132 3.91 -38.20 -4.02
C PHE A 132 2.62 -38.32 -4.86
N HIS A 133 1.83 -39.34 -4.54
CA HIS A 133 0.49 -39.57 -5.09
C HIS A 133 -0.50 -38.56 -4.50
N PHE A 134 -1.16 -37.77 -5.34
CA PHE A 134 -2.39 -37.08 -4.99
C PHE A 134 -3.51 -37.69 -5.84
N ILE A 135 -4.45 -38.40 -5.20
CA ILE A 135 -5.68 -38.87 -5.84
C ILE A 135 -6.70 -37.74 -5.76
N LEU A 136 -7.04 -37.13 -6.90
CA LEU A 136 -8.24 -36.31 -7.04
C LEU A 136 -9.34 -37.20 -7.65
N ALA A 137 -10.38 -37.48 -6.87
CA ALA A 137 -11.58 -38.14 -7.38
C ALA A 137 -12.53 -37.08 -7.94
N ALA A 138 -12.70 -37.06 -9.26
CA ALA A 138 -13.83 -36.38 -9.90
C ALA A 138 -15.01 -37.35 -9.99
N SER A 139 -16.13 -37.03 -9.35
CA SER A 139 -17.40 -37.75 -9.52
C SER A 139 -18.22 -37.06 -10.60
N GLU A 140 -18.12 -37.53 -11.83
CA GLU A 140 -19.10 -37.25 -12.87
C GLU A 140 -20.38 -38.04 -12.57
N LYS A 141 -21.46 -37.34 -12.21
CA LYS A 141 -22.82 -37.86 -12.43
C LYS A 141 -23.43 -37.09 -13.59
N GLY A 142 -23.36 -37.74 -14.76
CA GLY A 142 -24.08 -37.32 -15.95
C GLY A 142 -25.59 -37.43 -15.76
N LEU A 143 -26.30 -36.46 -16.34
CA LEU A 143 -27.72 -36.52 -16.67
C LEU A 143 -27.92 -37.51 -17.82
N ILE A 144 -28.82 -38.48 -17.64
CA ILE A 144 -29.75 -38.99 -18.65
C ILE A 144 -31.08 -39.26 -17.95
#